data_AF-A0A6B9F3I0-F1
#
_entry.id   AF-A0A6B9F3I0-F1
#
_cell.length_a   1.000
_cell.length_b   1.000
_cell.length_c   1.000
_cell.angle_alpha   90.00
_cell.angle_beta   90.00
_cell.angle_gamma   90.00
#
_symmetry.space_group_name_H-M   'P 1'
#
loop_
_entity.id
_entity.type
_entity.pdbx_description
1 polymer ?
#
loop_
_entity_poly.entity_id
_entity_poly.type
_entity_poly.pdbx_seq_one_letter_code
_entity_poly.pdbx_strand_id
1 'polypeptide(L)'
;MQPVRRCHCCGTHFRPSTARRHGRLRRLHRVDPDAAVPATAFVCADCRPEVVELTRHWSVTEPLGGACGFCDRAAAETGLVDLASLVGDRVVSRGAYLLCRGCEDVFGTFLADLHEGVDLPPAWRHRPAPSKTVFERGDGLRVEATGPADPSPRVRLFVDSEPLLSARADAVPRERAREFVAAFEAFYPETEDLRRLGEAVVAGNPRLGDPD
;
A
#
# COMPACT_ATOMS: atom_id res chain seq x y z
N MET A 1 4.06 17.47 3.46
CA MET A 1 4.69 16.60 2.45
C MET A 1 3.62 15.62 1.99
N GLN A 2 3.62 15.18 0.73
CA GLN A 2 2.62 14.22 0.26
C GLN A 2 2.91 12.82 0.84
N PRO A 3 1.87 12.01 1.13
CA PRO A 3 2.06 10.66 1.64
C PRO A 3 2.90 9.79 0.69
N VAL A 4 3.78 8.96 1.24
CA VAL A 4 4.57 8.00 0.47
C VAL A 4 3.73 6.75 0.22
N ARG A 5 3.42 6.43 -1.03
CA ARG A 5 2.59 5.28 -1.39
C ARG A 5 3.47 4.15 -1.91
N ARG A 6 3.12 2.91 -1.59
CA ARG A 6 3.69 1.73 -2.26
C ARG A 6 2.88 1.44 -3.52
N CYS A 7 3.57 1.31 -4.65
CA CYS A 7 2.96 0.87 -5.89
C CYS A 7 2.57 -0.58 -5.75
N HIS A 8 1.32 -0.87 -6.08
CA HIS A 8 0.76 -2.19 -5.98
C HIS A 8 1.41 -3.18 -6.96
N CYS A 9 1.76 -2.75 -8.17
CA CYS A 9 2.26 -3.64 -9.22
C CYS A 9 3.75 -3.97 -9.09
N CYS A 10 4.61 -2.96 -8.98
CA CYS A 10 6.05 -3.16 -8.91
C CYS A 10 6.63 -3.10 -7.48
N GLY A 11 5.81 -2.84 -6.46
CA GLY A 11 6.26 -2.76 -5.06
C GLY A 11 7.11 -1.53 -4.71
N THR A 12 7.44 -0.66 -5.67
CA THR A 12 8.26 0.53 -5.44
C THR A 12 7.49 1.61 -4.67
N HIS A 13 8.19 2.40 -3.85
CA HIS A 13 7.59 3.55 -3.18
C HIS A 13 7.64 4.79 -4.07
N PHE A 14 6.55 5.56 -4.08
CA PHE A 14 6.42 6.78 -4.87
C PHE A 14 5.63 7.85 -4.11
N ARG A 15 5.86 9.13 -4.45
CA ARG A 15 4.99 10.22 -4.00
C ARG A 15 3.98 10.56 -5.09
N PRO A 16 2.67 10.53 -4.80
CA PRO A 16 1.66 11.08 -5.71
C PRO A 16 2.03 12.51 -6.06
N SER A 17 1.93 12.91 -7.33
CA SER A 17 2.26 14.27 -7.76
C SER A 17 1.11 14.87 -8.56
N THR A 18 0.97 16.19 -8.53
CA THR A 18 0.05 16.95 -9.40
C THR A 18 0.56 17.04 -10.84
N ALA A 19 1.80 16.66 -11.12
CA ALA A 19 2.37 16.67 -12.47
C ALA A 19 2.31 15.29 -13.15
N ARG A 20 2.33 14.20 -12.36
CA ARG A 20 2.38 12.82 -12.88
C ARG A 20 1.09 12.07 -12.61
N ARG A 21 0.64 11.32 -13.62
CA ARG A 21 -0.52 10.46 -13.48
C ARG A 21 -0.16 9.25 -12.64
N HIS A 22 -0.98 8.88 -11.67
CA HIS A 22 -0.86 7.62 -10.95
C HIS A 22 -2.22 6.91 -10.91
N GLY A 23 -2.23 5.62 -10.58
CA GLY A 23 -3.45 4.83 -10.48
C GLY A 23 -3.96 4.69 -9.05
N ARG A 24 -5.26 4.57 -8.89
CA ARG A 24 -5.93 4.14 -7.66
C ARG A 24 -6.96 3.09 -8.02
N LEU A 25 -6.79 1.90 -7.46
CA LEU A 25 -7.76 0.83 -7.53
C LEU A 25 -8.61 0.85 -6.25
N ARG A 26 -9.92 0.80 -6.36
CA ARG A 26 -10.85 0.83 -5.22
C ARG A 26 -11.96 -0.19 -5.42
N ARG A 27 -12.15 -1.08 -4.44
CA ARG A 27 -13.31 -1.96 -4.40
C ARG A 27 -14.50 -1.21 -3.79
N LEU A 28 -15.61 -1.14 -4.52
CA LEU A 28 -16.84 -0.48 -4.10
C LEU A 28 -17.82 -1.45 -3.44
N HIS A 29 -18.02 -2.62 -4.06
CA HIS A 29 -18.95 -3.64 -3.59
C HIS A 29 -18.27 -4.99 -3.55
N ARG A 30 -18.55 -5.74 -2.49
CA ARG A 30 -18.03 -7.08 -2.23
C ARG A 30 -19.14 -8.09 -2.46
N VAL A 31 -18.88 -9.16 -3.20
CA VAL A 31 -19.77 -10.35 -3.23
C VAL A 31 -19.14 -11.55 -2.57
N ASP A 32 -17.82 -11.62 -2.55
CA ASP A 32 -17.06 -12.52 -1.71
C ASP A 32 -16.70 -11.82 -0.38
N PRO A 33 -17.27 -12.27 0.75
CA PRO A 33 -16.94 -11.72 2.07
C PRO A 33 -15.53 -12.09 2.54
N ASP A 34 -14.97 -13.19 2.05
CA ASP A 34 -13.69 -13.75 2.49
C ASP A 34 -12.50 -13.25 1.66
N ALA A 35 -12.76 -12.65 0.49
CA ALA A 35 -11.72 -12.10 -0.38
C ALA A 35 -10.85 -11.03 0.33
N ALA A 36 -9.54 -11.29 0.37
CA ALA A 36 -8.50 -10.48 1.01
C ALA A 36 -8.14 -9.17 0.26
N VAL A 37 -9.09 -8.62 -0.50
CA VAL A 37 -8.88 -7.42 -1.32
C VAL A 37 -8.79 -6.17 -0.42
N PRO A 38 -7.71 -5.36 -0.47
CA PRO A 38 -7.70 -4.04 0.17
C PRO A 38 -8.80 -3.12 -0.39
N ALA A 39 -9.41 -2.31 0.47
CA ALA A 39 -10.44 -1.36 0.04
C ALA A 39 -9.91 -0.34 -0.99
N THR A 40 -8.63 0.00 -0.92
CA THR A 40 -7.96 0.88 -1.89
C THR A 40 -6.49 0.50 -2.02
N ALA A 41 -5.98 0.47 -3.25
CA ALA A 41 -4.58 0.29 -3.60
C ALA A 41 -4.11 1.38 -4.58
N PHE A 42 -2.80 1.67 -4.59
CA PHE A 42 -2.21 2.72 -5.43
C PHE A 42 -1.25 2.12 -6.45
N VAL A 43 -1.16 2.69 -7.65
CA VAL A 43 -0.27 2.26 -8.74
C VAL A 43 0.58 3.45 -9.17
N CYS A 44 1.90 3.28 -9.30
CA CYS A 44 2.79 4.36 -9.72
C CYS A 44 2.51 4.80 -11.17
N ALA A 45 3.15 5.90 -11.58
CA ALA A 45 2.98 6.43 -12.94
C ALA A 45 3.40 5.46 -14.03
N ASP A 46 4.42 4.64 -13.76
CA ASP A 46 5.04 3.76 -14.75
C ASP A 46 4.24 2.46 -14.95
N CYS A 47 3.69 1.88 -13.87
CA CYS A 47 2.83 0.69 -13.96
C CYS A 47 1.38 1.03 -14.32
N ARG A 48 0.95 2.28 -14.16
CA ARG A 48 -0.44 2.70 -14.40
C ARG A 48 -0.93 2.39 -15.83
N PRO A 49 -0.16 2.65 -16.92
CA PRO A 49 -0.56 2.27 -18.27
C PRO A 49 -0.90 0.78 -18.41
N GLU A 50 -0.07 -0.12 -17.88
CA GLU A 50 -0.26 -1.57 -17.97
C GLU A 50 -1.50 -2.04 -17.19
N VAL A 51 -1.70 -1.53 -15.97
CA VAL A 51 -2.92 -1.85 -15.20
C VAL A 51 -4.15 -1.32 -15.92
N VAL A 52 -4.06 -0.12 -16.49
CA VAL A 52 -5.16 0.47 -17.27
C VAL A 52 -5.44 -0.38 -18.52
N GLU A 53 -4.42 -0.88 -19.21
CA GLU A 53 -4.56 -1.75 -20.38
C GLU A 53 -5.17 -3.10 -20.01
N LEU A 54 -4.56 -3.80 -19.05
CA LEU A 54 -5.05 -5.08 -18.51
C LEU A 54 -6.51 -4.98 -18.10
N THR A 55 -6.86 -3.95 -17.33
CA THR A 55 -8.25 -3.75 -16.90
C THR A 55 -9.15 -3.28 -18.03
N ARG A 56 -8.69 -2.46 -19.00
CA ARG A 56 -9.49 -2.02 -20.16
C ARG A 56 -9.90 -3.18 -21.07
N HIS A 57 -9.05 -4.20 -21.20
CA HIS A 57 -9.36 -5.40 -21.97
C HIS A 57 -10.39 -6.31 -21.27
N TRP A 58 -10.74 -6.02 -20.02
CA TRP A 58 -11.85 -6.63 -19.27
C TRP A 58 -13.15 -5.83 -19.41
N SER A 59 -13.36 -5.21 -20.58
CA SER A 59 -14.42 -4.22 -20.82
C SER A 59 -15.82 -4.77 -20.59
N VAL A 60 -16.56 -4.14 -19.65
CA VAL A 60 -18.02 -4.12 -19.64
C VAL A 60 -18.46 -2.76 -20.19
N THR A 61 -19.11 -2.75 -21.35
CA THR A 61 -19.64 -1.54 -21.96
C THR A 61 -21.04 -1.18 -21.46
N GLU A 62 -21.75 -2.07 -20.74
CA GLU A 62 -23.07 -1.76 -20.17
C GLU A 62 -23.42 -2.69 -18.98
N PRO A 63 -24.17 -2.23 -17.96
CA PRO A 63 -24.57 -3.03 -16.80
C PRO A 63 -25.66 -4.09 -17.10
N LEU A 64 -25.91 -4.41 -18.36
CA LEU A 64 -27.08 -5.18 -18.78
C LEU A 64 -26.72 -6.63 -19.01
N GLY A 65 -26.67 -7.38 -17.91
CA GLY A 65 -26.56 -8.82 -17.94
C GLY A 65 -25.75 -9.25 -16.74
N GLY A 66 -26.36 -10.02 -15.83
CA GLY A 66 -25.69 -10.60 -14.69
C GLY A 66 -24.61 -11.58 -15.14
N ALA A 67 -23.52 -11.08 -15.69
CA ALA A 67 -22.35 -11.78 -16.16
C ALA A 67 -21.10 -11.09 -15.60
N CYS A 68 -20.09 -11.89 -15.32
CA CYS A 68 -18.81 -11.42 -14.82
C CYS A 68 -18.01 -10.77 -15.95
N GLY A 69 -17.50 -9.55 -15.75
CA GLY A 69 -16.67 -8.84 -16.73
C GLY A 69 -15.25 -9.39 -16.92
N PHE A 70 -14.89 -10.46 -16.19
CA PHE A 70 -13.58 -11.12 -16.32
C PHE A 70 -13.68 -12.49 -17.02
N CYS A 71 -14.63 -13.33 -16.61
CA CYS A 71 -14.77 -14.69 -17.14
C CYS A 71 -15.96 -14.86 -18.09
N ASP A 72 -16.72 -13.78 -18.35
CA ASP A 72 -17.93 -13.71 -19.17
C ASP A 72 -19.06 -14.67 -18.78
N ARG A 73 -18.91 -15.40 -17.66
CA ARG A 73 -19.94 -16.32 -17.16
C ARG A 73 -21.06 -15.55 -16.49
N ALA A 74 -22.29 -16.01 -16.71
CA ALA A 74 -23.44 -15.56 -15.95
C ALA A 74 -23.21 -15.74 -14.44
N ALA A 75 -23.56 -14.73 -13.66
CA ALA A 75 -23.42 -14.65 -12.22
C ALA A 75 -24.65 -13.96 -11.62
N ALA A 76 -25.24 -14.59 -10.59
CA ALA A 76 -26.38 -14.01 -9.86
C ALA A 76 -26.00 -12.75 -9.08
N GLU A 77 -24.74 -12.64 -8.62
CA GLU A 77 -24.21 -11.52 -7.88
C GLU A 77 -22.81 -11.16 -8.41
N THR A 78 -22.53 -9.86 -8.47
CA THR A 78 -21.20 -9.35 -8.84
C THR A 78 -20.73 -8.22 -7.91
N GLY A 79 -19.45 -8.26 -7.54
CA GLY A 79 -18.75 -7.20 -6.83
C GLY A 79 -18.30 -6.12 -7.80
N LEU A 80 -18.05 -4.90 -7.32
CA LEU A 80 -17.72 -3.75 -8.16
C LEU A 80 -16.33 -3.22 -7.82
N VAL A 81 -15.45 -3.18 -8.82
CA VAL A 81 -14.09 -2.64 -8.71
C VAL A 81 -13.93 -1.43 -9.62
N ASP A 82 -13.53 -0.30 -9.04
CA ASP A 82 -13.13 0.91 -9.75
C ASP A 82 -11.61 0.95 -9.95
N LEU A 83 -11.18 1.31 -11.16
CA LEU A 83 -9.83 1.82 -11.40
C LEU A 83 -9.90 3.28 -11.83
N ALA A 84 -9.29 4.17 -11.06
CA ALA A 84 -9.17 5.58 -11.36
C ALA A 84 -7.72 5.95 -11.67
N SER A 85 -7.50 6.71 -12.74
CA SER A 85 -6.26 7.44 -12.95
C SER A 85 -6.39 8.82 -12.34
N LEU A 86 -5.37 9.25 -11.62
CA LEU A 86 -5.33 10.49 -10.88
C LEU A 86 -4.19 11.39 -11.33
N VAL A 87 -4.36 12.71 -11.23
CA VAL A 87 -3.31 13.72 -11.28
C VAL A 87 -3.50 14.58 -10.03
N GLY A 88 -2.56 14.52 -9.07
CA GLY A 88 -2.87 14.89 -7.69
C GLY A 88 -4.08 14.07 -7.21
N ASP A 89 -5.09 14.72 -6.64
CA ASP A 89 -6.33 14.07 -6.21
C ASP A 89 -7.44 14.09 -7.28
N ARG A 90 -7.17 14.65 -8.46
CA ARG A 90 -8.17 14.77 -9.53
C ARG A 90 -8.24 13.49 -10.36
N VAL A 91 -9.44 12.92 -10.49
CA VAL A 91 -9.71 11.82 -11.42
C VAL A 91 -9.65 12.33 -12.86
N VAL A 92 -8.74 11.76 -13.66
CA VAL A 92 -8.59 12.07 -15.10
C VAL A 92 -9.14 10.98 -16.01
N SER A 93 -9.29 9.75 -15.50
CA SER A 93 -10.00 8.66 -16.18
C SER A 93 -10.47 7.64 -15.16
N ARG A 94 -11.59 6.96 -15.41
CA ARG A 94 -12.12 5.89 -14.54
C ARG A 94 -12.69 4.75 -15.38
N GLY A 95 -12.48 3.52 -14.94
CA GLY A 95 -13.19 2.32 -15.40
C GLY A 95 -13.77 1.58 -14.20
N ALA A 96 -14.90 0.89 -14.38
CA ALA A 96 -15.57 0.12 -13.34
C ALA A 96 -15.93 -1.27 -13.88
N TYR A 97 -15.78 -2.30 -13.05
CA TYR A 97 -15.87 -3.70 -13.47
C TYR A 97 -16.66 -4.55 -12.47
N LEU A 98 -17.52 -5.43 -13.01
CA LEU A 98 -18.34 -6.37 -12.24
C LEU A 98 -17.65 -7.74 -12.18
N LEU A 99 -17.34 -8.24 -10.97
CA LEU A 99 -16.65 -9.53 -10.77
C LEU A 99 -17.55 -10.51 -10.03
N CYS A 100 -17.72 -11.74 -10.54
CA CYS A 100 -18.33 -12.81 -9.74
C CYS A 100 -17.41 -13.21 -8.57
N ARG A 101 -17.95 -13.91 -7.56
CA ARG A 101 -17.18 -14.31 -6.35
C ARG A 101 -15.82 -14.93 -6.68
N GLY A 102 -15.78 -15.93 -7.57
CA GLY A 102 -14.52 -16.59 -7.93
C GLY A 102 -13.50 -15.67 -8.62
N CYS A 103 -13.93 -14.70 -9.41
CA CYS A 103 -13.01 -13.73 -10.04
C CYS A 103 -12.57 -12.65 -9.05
N GLU A 104 -13.42 -12.33 -8.07
CA GLU A 104 -13.09 -11.44 -6.97
C GLU A 104 -12.06 -12.06 -6.01
N ASP A 105 -12.11 -13.38 -5.79
CA ASP A 105 -11.09 -14.13 -5.05
C ASP A 105 -9.75 -14.14 -5.80
N VAL A 106 -9.72 -14.51 -7.09
CA VAL A 106 -8.51 -14.45 -7.92
C VAL A 106 -7.89 -13.05 -7.90
N PHE A 107 -8.74 -12.03 -8.00
CA PHE A 107 -8.30 -10.65 -7.87
C PHE A 107 -7.74 -10.37 -6.46
N GLY A 108 -8.39 -10.85 -5.41
CA GLY A 108 -7.90 -10.80 -4.04
C GLY A 108 -6.55 -11.47 -3.84
N THR A 109 -6.35 -12.66 -4.39
CA THR A 109 -5.06 -13.38 -4.36
C THR A 109 -3.98 -12.59 -5.06
N PHE A 110 -4.24 -12.10 -6.28
CA PHE A 110 -3.31 -11.21 -6.99
C PHE A 110 -2.90 -10.00 -6.14
N LEU A 111 -3.87 -9.37 -5.45
CA LEU A 111 -3.59 -8.24 -4.57
C LEU A 111 -2.82 -8.64 -3.30
N ALA A 112 -3.05 -9.86 -2.78
CA ALA A 112 -2.40 -10.37 -1.58
C ALA A 112 -0.95 -10.84 -1.84
N ASP A 113 -0.69 -11.50 -2.97
CA ASP A 113 0.64 -12.01 -3.33
C ASP A 113 1.64 -10.86 -3.54
N LEU A 114 1.17 -9.70 -4.00
CA LEU A 114 2.00 -8.48 -4.11
C LEU A 114 2.28 -7.79 -2.76
N HIS A 115 1.72 -8.31 -1.66
CA HIS A 115 2.09 -7.95 -0.28
C HIS A 115 3.17 -8.85 0.30
N GLU A 116 3.72 -9.80 -0.47
CA GLU A 116 4.91 -10.54 -0.06
C GLU A 116 6.08 -9.58 0.21
N GLY A 117 6.87 -9.96 1.22
CA GLY A 117 7.61 -9.06 2.09
C GLY A 117 8.44 -7.97 1.41
N VAL A 118 8.56 -6.83 2.08
CA VAL A 118 9.44 -5.75 1.66
C VAL A 118 10.88 -6.12 2.02
N ASP A 119 11.83 -5.96 1.09
CA ASP A 119 13.24 -6.13 1.40
C ASP A 119 13.76 -5.01 2.28
N LEU A 120 14.69 -5.34 3.19
CA LEU A 120 15.38 -4.32 3.98
C LEU A 120 16.42 -3.62 3.07
N PRO A 121 16.40 -2.28 2.95
CA PRO A 121 17.39 -1.57 2.17
C PRO A 121 18.82 -1.82 2.67
N PRO A 122 19.84 -1.87 1.79
CA PRO A 122 21.21 -2.24 2.17
C PRO A 122 21.87 -1.37 3.24
N ALA A 123 21.44 -0.10 3.35
CA ALA A 123 21.94 0.84 4.36
C ALA A 123 21.49 0.47 5.79
N TRP A 124 20.45 -0.35 5.92
CA TRP A 124 19.84 -0.72 7.18
C TRP A 124 20.22 -2.14 7.59
N ARG A 125 20.38 -2.36 8.89
CA ARG A 125 20.66 -3.67 9.46
C ARG A 125 19.59 -4.02 10.49
N HIS A 126 19.11 -5.26 10.45
CA HIS A 126 18.26 -5.79 11.50
C HIS A 126 19.12 -6.21 12.71
N ARG A 127 18.80 -5.67 13.88
CA ARG A 127 19.41 -6.04 15.14
C ARG A 127 18.39 -6.83 15.97
N PRO A 128 18.65 -8.12 16.26
CA PRO A 128 17.77 -8.91 17.11
C PRO A 128 17.66 -8.27 18.51
N ALA A 129 16.44 -8.16 19.02
CA ALA A 129 16.18 -7.75 20.40
C ALA A 129 15.07 -8.62 21.02
N PRO A 130 15.08 -8.83 22.36
CA PRO A 130 14.23 -9.84 22.99
C PRO A 130 12.72 -9.59 22.89
N SER A 131 12.31 -8.32 22.89
CA SER A 131 10.90 -7.91 22.97
C SER A 131 10.47 -6.97 21.84
N LYS A 132 11.37 -6.69 20.90
CA LYS A 132 11.15 -5.72 19.82
C LYS A 132 11.99 -6.06 18.59
N THR A 133 11.57 -5.55 17.45
CA THR A 133 12.37 -5.54 16.23
C THR A 133 13.11 -4.21 16.16
N VAL A 134 14.40 -4.23 15.84
CA VAL A 134 15.20 -3.01 15.67
C VAL A 134 15.87 -3.03 14.30
N PHE A 135 15.75 -1.92 13.57
CA PHE A 135 16.49 -1.64 12.36
C PHE A 135 17.36 -0.41 12.60
N GLU A 136 18.65 -0.50 12.32
CA GLU A 136 19.62 0.59 12.52
C GLU A 136 20.32 0.93 11.21
N ARG A 137 20.61 2.21 11.02
CA ARG A 137 21.45 2.74 9.94
C ARG A 137 22.73 3.33 10.56
N GLY A 138 23.83 3.32 9.81
CA GLY A 138 25.16 3.66 10.34
C GLY A 138 25.35 5.12 10.78
N ASP A 139 24.40 6.00 10.48
CA ASP A 139 24.45 7.44 10.75
C ASP A 139 23.57 7.88 11.94
N GLY A 140 23.16 6.95 12.81
CA GLY A 140 22.38 7.27 14.02
C GLY A 140 20.86 7.16 13.86
N LEU A 141 20.36 6.78 12.67
CA LEU A 141 18.94 6.48 12.48
C LEU A 141 18.59 5.07 12.97
N ARG A 142 17.45 4.97 13.64
CA ARG A 142 16.93 3.70 14.14
C ARG A 142 15.41 3.64 14.03
N VAL A 143 14.88 2.52 13.57
CA VAL A 143 13.45 2.21 13.59
C VAL A 143 13.21 1.02 14.50
N GLU A 144 12.31 1.18 15.46
CA GLU A 144 11.92 0.11 16.38
C GLU A 144 10.45 -0.27 16.19
N ALA A 145 10.16 -1.56 16.20
CA ALA A 145 8.81 -2.10 16.27
C ALA A 145 8.64 -2.88 17.57
N THR A 146 7.55 -2.65 18.30
CA THR A 146 7.19 -3.49 19.46
C THR A 146 7.01 -4.96 19.05
N GLY A 147 7.06 -5.86 20.03
CA GLY A 147 6.74 -7.28 19.80
C GLY A 147 5.29 -7.50 19.35
N PRO A 148 4.99 -8.64 18.69
CA PRO A 148 3.65 -8.94 18.19
C PRO A 148 2.60 -9.16 19.30
N ALA A 149 3.04 -9.50 20.52
CA ALA A 149 2.18 -9.67 21.69
C ALA A 149 2.00 -8.38 22.51
N ASP A 150 2.57 -7.26 22.07
CA ASP A 150 2.42 -5.98 22.77
C ASP A 150 0.95 -5.50 22.68
N PRO A 151 0.31 -5.12 23.80
CA PRO A 151 -1.08 -4.64 23.79
C PRO A 151 -1.26 -3.32 23.05
N SER A 152 -0.17 -2.61 22.74
CA SER A 152 -0.18 -1.36 21.98
C SER A 152 0.93 -1.36 20.93
N PRO A 153 0.76 -2.10 19.82
CA PRO A 153 1.81 -2.27 18.83
C PRO A 153 2.19 -0.94 18.16
N ARG A 154 3.49 -0.66 18.06
CA ARG A 154 4.00 0.62 17.53
C ARG A 154 5.26 0.45 16.69
N VAL A 155 5.41 1.33 15.69
CA VAL A 155 6.64 1.59 14.95
C VAL A 155 7.16 2.98 15.34
N ARG A 156 8.43 3.08 15.72
CA ARG A 156 9.05 4.33 16.18
C ARG A 156 10.30 4.64 15.39
N LEU A 157 10.46 5.88 14.96
CA LEU A 157 11.69 6.40 14.35
C LEU A 157 12.48 7.17 15.41
N PHE A 158 13.79 6.95 15.44
CA PHE A 158 14.74 7.61 16.32
C PHE A 158 15.88 8.24 15.51
N VAL A 159 16.40 9.35 16.01
CA VAL A 159 17.62 10.04 15.55
C VAL A 159 18.50 10.23 16.77
N ASP A 160 19.74 9.75 16.73
CA ASP A 160 20.70 9.87 17.84
C ASP A 160 20.13 9.40 19.19
N SER A 161 19.31 8.35 19.17
CA SER A 161 18.58 7.77 20.31
C SER A 161 17.36 8.54 20.81
N GLU A 162 17.07 9.72 20.28
CA GLU A 162 15.87 10.49 20.61
C GLU A 162 14.67 10.06 19.73
N PRO A 163 13.47 9.84 20.30
CA PRO A 163 12.29 9.49 19.53
C PRO A 163 11.84 10.68 18.69
N LEU A 164 11.83 10.51 17.37
CA LEU A 164 11.37 11.52 16.43
C LEU A 164 9.90 11.37 16.08
N LEU A 165 9.43 10.12 15.95
CA LEU A 165 8.08 9.77 15.53
C LEU A 165 7.66 8.42 16.13
N SER A 166 6.38 8.25 16.42
CA SER A 166 5.80 7.00 16.90
C SER A 166 4.43 6.79 16.27
N ALA A 167 4.25 5.71 15.51
CA ALA A 167 3.00 5.36 14.85
C ALA A 167 2.43 4.06 15.41
N ARG A 168 1.10 3.97 15.53
CA ARG A 168 0.43 2.71 15.89
C ARG A 168 0.54 1.73 14.72
N ALA A 169 0.86 0.48 15.02
CA ALA A 169 0.87 -0.60 14.04
C ALA A 169 -0.33 -1.54 14.26
N ASP A 170 -0.75 -2.19 13.19
CA ASP A 170 -1.60 -3.37 13.28
C ASP A 170 -0.84 -4.59 13.85
N ALA A 171 -1.45 -5.77 13.76
CA ALA A 171 -0.96 -6.99 14.39
C ALA A 171 0.40 -7.52 13.87
N VAL A 172 1.02 -6.89 12.85
CA VAL A 172 2.28 -7.39 12.25
C VAL A 172 3.42 -6.33 12.31
N PRO A 173 3.88 -5.90 13.51
CA PRO A 173 4.72 -4.71 13.67
C PRO A 173 6.08 -4.79 12.99
N ARG A 174 6.68 -5.99 12.92
CA ARG A 174 7.99 -6.20 12.32
C ARG A 174 7.97 -5.89 10.82
N GLU A 175 6.98 -6.42 10.13
CA GLU A 175 6.74 -6.23 8.70
C GLU A 175 6.39 -4.78 8.41
N ARG A 176 5.60 -4.14 9.30
CA ARG A 176 5.29 -2.71 9.19
C ARG A 176 6.51 -1.83 9.38
N ALA A 177 7.39 -2.14 10.34
CA ALA A 177 8.63 -1.41 10.54
C ALA A 177 9.59 -1.61 9.35
N ARG A 178 9.63 -2.79 8.75
CA ARG A 178 10.44 -3.02 7.54
C ARG A 178 9.92 -2.23 6.34
N GLU A 179 8.61 -2.22 6.14
CA GLU A 179 7.96 -1.38 5.11
C GLU A 179 8.22 0.10 5.37
N PHE A 180 8.13 0.56 6.63
CA PHE A 180 8.48 1.92 7.02
C PHE A 180 9.92 2.26 6.62
N VAL A 181 10.89 1.40 6.96
CA VAL A 181 12.30 1.60 6.63
C VAL A 181 12.51 1.70 5.11
N ALA A 182 11.89 0.81 4.33
CA ALA A 182 12.03 0.84 2.88
C ALA A 182 11.41 2.09 2.24
N ALA A 183 10.23 2.50 2.73
CA ALA A 183 9.58 3.72 2.26
C ALA A 183 10.36 4.98 2.68
N PHE A 184 10.91 5.00 3.90
CA PHE A 184 11.73 6.09 4.40
C PHE A 184 13.03 6.22 3.61
N GLU A 185 13.79 5.13 3.44
CA GLU A 185 15.07 5.14 2.72
C GLU A 185 14.91 5.57 1.26
N ALA A 186 13.80 5.20 0.61
CA ALA A 186 13.52 5.60 -0.78
C ALA A 186 13.47 7.12 -1.00
N PHE A 187 13.19 7.91 0.04
CA PHE A 187 13.07 9.36 -0.03
C PHE A 187 13.97 10.12 0.95
N TYR A 188 14.71 9.40 1.79
CA TYR A 188 15.65 9.97 2.74
C TYR A 188 16.70 10.90 2.09
N PRO A 189 17.29 10.56 0.92
CA PRO A 189 18.26 11.45 0.27
C PRO A 189 17.70 12.80 -0.20
N GLU A 190 16.37 12.96 -0.24
CA GLU A 190 15.70 14.12 -0.82
C GLU A 190 15.25 15.16 0.22
N THR A 191 15.47 14.93 1.52
CA THR A 191 14.89 15.76 2.59
C THR A 191 15.76 15.85 3.83
N GLU A 192 15.96 17.07 4.31
CA GLU A 192 16.62 17.34 5.61
C GLU A 192 15.63 17.21 6.79
N ASP A 193 14.32 17.36 6.53
CA ASP A 193 13.27 17.22 7.54
C ASP A 193 12.84 15.76 7.67
N LEU A 194 13.52 15.03 8.55
CA LEU A 194 13.32 13.60 8.79
C LEU A 194 11.98 13.30 9.47
N ARG A 195 11.47 14.22 10.30
CA ARG A 195 10.18 14.05 10.98
C ARG A 195 9.07 14.06 9.95
N ARG A 196 9.07 15.06 9.08
CA ARG A 196 8.07 15.21 8.02
C ARG A 196 8.11 14.09 7.00
N LEU A 197 9.29 13.51 6.74
CA LEU A 197 9.41 12.30 5.94
C LEU A 197 8.75 11.10 6.65
N GLY A 198 9.05 10.89 7.93
CA GLY A 198 8.43 9.83 8.72
C GLY A 198 6.90 9.94 8.74
N GLU A 199 6.37 11.15 8.97
CA GLU A 199 4.91 11.42 8.91
C GLU A 199 4.31 11.09 7.54
N ALA A 200 5.01 11.43 6.46
CA ALA A 200 4.58 11.09 5.10
C ALA A 200 4.56 9.57 4.84
N VAL A 201 5.49 8.83 5.42
CA VAL A 201 5.51 7.35 5.38
C VAL A 201 4.34 6.76 6.17
N VAL A 202 4.07 7.28 7.37
CA VAL A 202 2.93 6.85 8.20
C VAL A 202 1.61 7.11 7.50
N ALA A 203 1.34 8.35 7.06
CA ALA A 203 0.13 8.70 6.31
C ALA A 203 -0.02 7.92 4.99
N GLY A 204 1.11 7.44 4.48
CA GLY A 204 1.25 6.61 3.29
C GLY A 204 0.77 5.17 3.46
N ASN A 205 0.88 4.64 4.67
CA ASN A 205 0.68 3.24 5.00
C ASN A 205 -0.68 3.02 5.71
N PRO A 206 -1.65 2.33 5.09
CA PRO A 206 -2.97 2.14 5.68
C PRO A 206 -2.99 1.27 6.95
N ARG A 207 -1.88 0.60 7.26
CA ARG A 207 -1.70 -0.24 8.45
C ARG A 207 -0.90 0.45 9.55
N LEU A 208 -0.52 1.71 9.34
CA LEU A 208 0.03 2.59 10.36
C LEU A 208 -0.98 3.70 10.67
N GLY A 209 -1.25 3.91 11.96
CA GLY A 209 -2.11 4.99 12.45
C GLY A 209 -1.31 6.22 12.86
N ASP A 210 -2.01 7.37 12.93
CA ASP A 210 -1.42 8.65 13.29
C ASP A 210 -0.65 8.60 14.64
N PRO A 211 0.40 9.43 14.78
CA PRO A 211 1.13 9.57 16.03
C PRO A 211 0.25 10.20 17.12
N ASP A 212 0.53 9.83 18.37
CA ASP A 212 0.08 10.61 19.54
C ASP A 212 0.86 11.93 19.62
#